data_AF-A0A7C8A9I6-F1
#
_entry.id   AF-A0A7C8A9I6-F1
#
_cell.length_a   1.000
_cell.length_b   1.000
_cell.length_c   1.000
_cell.angle_alpha   90.00
_cell.angle_beta   90.00
_cell.angle_gamma   90.00
#
_symmetry.space_group_name_H-M   'P 1'
#
loop_
_entity.id
_entity.type
_entity.pdbx_description
1 polymer ?
#
loop_
_entity_poly.entity_id
_entity_poly.type
_entity_poly.pdbx_seq_one_letter_code
_entity_poly.pdbx_strand_id
1 'polypeptide(L)' 'MENITTTCISHTPKTVPIEKSIGMVLLHDITEIRKDDFKDVAFKKGHIIKEQDLDHLKRIGKENIFA' A
#
# COMPACT_ATOMS: atom_id res chain seq x y z
N MET A 1 8.55 27.83 -7.57
CA MET A 1 7.33 27.00 -7.77
C MET A 1 7.36 25.92 -6.71
N GLU A 2 6.92 26.27 -5.52
CA GLU A 2 7.02 25.41 -4.34
C GLU A 2 5.64 25.43 -3.67
N ASN A 3 4.74 24.59 -4.17
CA ASN A 3 3.38 24.50 -3.68
C ASN A 3 3.36 23.71 -2.37
N ILE A 4 3.73 24.37 -1.28
CA ILE A 4 3.50 23.91 0.10
C ILE A 4 1.98 23.73 0.32
N THR A 5 1.49 22.53 0.04
CA THR A 5 0.08 22.21 0.21
C THR A 5 -0.16 21.88 1.68
N THR A 6 -0.71 22.86 2.40
CA THR A 6 -1.43 22.71 3.67
C THR A 6 -2.19 21.40 3.72
N THR A 7 -1.68 20.40 4.43
CA THR A 7 -2.42 19.15 4.63
C THR A 7 -3.10 19.22 5.99
N CYS A 8 -4.37 19.61 5.92
CA CYS A 8 -5.33 19.45 6.99
C CYS A 8 -5.31 18.01 7.53
N ILE A 9 -5.14 17.89 8.85
CA ILE A 9 -5.21 16.64 9.61
C ILE A 9 -6.65 16.13 9.68
N SER A 10 -7.19 15.64 8.56
CA SER A 10 -8.44 14.90 8.54
C SER A 10 -8.24 13.53 9.20
N HIS A 11 -8.85 13.36 10.36
CA HIS A 11 -8.81 12.17 11.25
C HIS A 11 -9.71 11.03 10.75
N THR A 12 -9.81 10.83 9.44
CA THR A 12 -10.58 9.75 8.82
C THR A 12 -9.62 8.72 8.24
N PRO A 13 -9.94 7.40 8.28
CA PRO A 13 -9.12 6.39 7.61
C PRO A 13 -9.05 6.74 6.12
N LYS A 14 -7.86 7.07 5.65
CA LYS A 14 -7.65 7.54 4.28
C LYS A 14 -7.15 6.38 3.45
N THR A 15 -7.84 6.16 2.36
CA THR A 15 -7.33 5.35 1.26
C THR A 15 -6.18 6.12 0.61
N VAL A 16 -4.96 5.61 0.73
CA VAL A 16 -3.76 6.20 0.15
C VAL A 16 -3.41 5.43 -1.12
N PRO A 17 -3.20 6.11 -2.27
CA PRO A 17 -2.74 5.43 -3.48
C PRO A 17 -1.36 4.81 -3.24
N ILE A 18 -1.09 3.65 -3.86
CA ILE A 18 0.14 2.89 -3.60
C ILE A 18 1.40 3.75 -3.79
N GLU A 19 1.42 4.63 -4.79
CA GLU A 19 2.54 5.52 -5.10
C GLU A 19 2.86 6.51 -3.97
N LYS A 20 1.86 6.90 -3.18
CA LYS A 20 2.05 7.77 -2.00
C LYS A 20 2.25 6.98 -0.71
N SER A 21 2.13 5.66 -0.76
CA SER A 21 2.28 4.77 0.39
C SER A 21 3.72 4.32 0.64
N ILE A 22 4.68 4.73 -0.20
CA ILE A 22 6.11 4.44 -0.01
C ILE A 22 6.56 4.95 1.36
N GLY A 23 7.15 4.08 2.16
CA GLY A 23 7.58 4.38 3.53
C GLY A 23 6.49 4.23 4.59
N MET A 24 5.24 3.94 4.21
CA MET A 24 4.16 3.62 5.14
C MET A 24 4.21 2.15 5.57
N VAL A 25 3.65 1.88 6.75
CA VAL A 25 3.56 0.53 7.32
C VAL A 25 2.20 -0.07 7.01
N LEU A 26 2.18 -1.32 6.53
CA LEU A 26 0.94 -2.06 6.35
C LEU A 26 0.29 -2.39 7.68
N LEU A 27 -0.96 -1.95 7.87
CA LEU A 27 -1.78 -2.26 9.04
C LEU A 27 -2.28 -3.71 9.05
N HIS A 28 -2.48 -4.29 7.88
CA HIS A 28 -3.04 -5.62 7.68
C HIS A 28 -2.15 -6.44 6.74
N ASP A 29 -2.24 -7.76 6.84
CA ASP A 29 -1.67 -8.66 5.85
C ASP A 29 -2.34 -8.47 4.48
N ILE A 30 -1.54 -8.57 3.43
CA ILE A 30 -1.98 -8.60 2.05
C ILE A 30 -1.69 -10.00 1.53
N THR A 31 -2.75 -10.76 1.27
CA THR A 31 -2.66 -12.05 0.60
C THR A 31 -2.80 -11.86 -0.90
N GLU A 32 -1.96 -12.53 -1.68
CA GLU A 32 -2.16 -12.63 -3.13
C GLU A 32 -2.67 -14.03 -3.51
N ILE A 33 -3.41 -14.09 -4.60
CA ILE A 33 -3.83 -15.36 -5.20
C ILE A 33 -2.99 -15.55 -6.45
N ARG A 34 -2.01 -16.46 -6.41
CA ARG A 34 -1.25 -16.83 -7.61
C ARG A 34 -2.01 -17.90 -8.38
N LYS A 35 -2.18 -17.73 -9.69
CA LYS A 35 -2.61 -18.83 -10.55
C LYS A 35 -1.53 -19.91 -10.46
N ASP A 36 -1.92 -21.12 -10.05
CA ASP A 36 -1.09 -22.30 -9.79
C ASP A 36 -0.65 -22.52 -8.33
N ASP A 37 -0.64 -21.48 -7.50
CA ASP A 37 -0.18 -21.58 -6.10
C ASP A 37 -1.33 -21.37 -5.08
N PHE A 38 -1.22 -21.99 -3.91
CA PHE A 38 -2.16 -21.75 -2.82
C PHE A 38 -2.05 -20.28 -2.35
N LYS A 39 -3.15 -19.74 -1.81
CA LYS A 39 -3.24 -18.36 -1.29
C LYS A 39 -2.09 -18.07 -0.32
N ASP A 40 -1.11 -17.30 -0.77
CA ASP A 40 0.09 -16.96 0.02
C ASP A 40 0.05 -15.51 0.50
N VAL A 41 0.79 -15.25 1.57
CA VAL A 41 0.90 -13.91 2.16
C VAL A 41 2.00 -13.14 1.43
N ALA A 42 1.61 -12.32 0.43
CA ALA A 42 2.53 -11.45 -0.30
C ALA A 42 3.19 -10.41 0.62
N PHE A 43 2.41 -9.82 1.54
CA PHE A 43 2.92 -8.87 2.52
C PHE A 43 2.34 -9.14 3.91
N LYS A 44 3.19 -9.10 4.93
CA LYS A 44 2.78 -9.23 6.33
C LYS A 44 2.45 -7.86 6.92
N LYS A 45 1.56 -7.83 7.92
CA LYS A 45 1.35 -6.63 8.74
C LYS A 45 2.70 -6.16 9.33
N GLY A 46 2.91 -4.86 9.39
CA GLY A 46 4.19 -4.28 9.82
C GLY A 46 5.23 -4.14 8.72
N HIS A 47 4.96 -4.61 7.49
CA HIS A 47 5.85 -4.41 6.35
C HIS A 47 5.86 -2.94 5.93
N ILE A 48 7.05 -2.40 5.66
CA ILE A 48 7.26 -1.04 5.14
C ILE A 48 7.22 -1.12 3.62
N ILE A 49 6.29 -0.40 2.99
CA ILE A 49 6.13 -0.40 1.54
C ILE A 49 7.34 0.29 0.89
N LYS A 50 7.99 -0.41 -0.03
CA LYS A 50 9.07 0.13 -0.87
C LYS A 50 8.59 0.38 -2.29
N GLU A 51 9.34 1.17 -3.06
CA GLU A 51 9.05 1.39 -4.49
C GLU A 51 8.98 0.08 -5.29
N GLN A 52 9.83 -0.89 -4.96
CA GLN A 52 9.83 -2.21 -5.60
C GLN A 52 8.55 -3.01 -5.33
N ASP A 53 7.91 -2.78 -4.18
CA ASP A 53 6.67 -3.45 -3.80
C ASP A 53 5.47 -2.90 -4.59
N LEU A 54 5.57 -1.68 -5.14
CA LEU A 54 4.48 -1.06 -5.91
C LEU A 54 4.12 -1.87 -7.16
N ASP A 55 5.11 -2.38 -7.88
CA ASP A 55 4.88 -3.20 -9.07
C ASP A 55 4.19 -4.52 -8.70
N HIS A 56 4.55 -5.09 -7.55
CA HIS A 56 3.89 -6.28 -7.01
C HIS A 56 2.45 -5.99 -6.58
N LEU A 57 2.23 -4.91 -5.82
CA LEU A 57 0.90 -4.45 -5.39
C LEU A 57 0.00 -4.16 -6.60
N LYS A 58 0.54 -3.58 -7.65
CA LYS A 58 -0.19 -3.32 -8.90
C LYS A 58 -0.53 -4.62 -9.64
N ARG A 59 0.39 -5.59 -9.69
CA ARG A 59 0.15 -6.92 -10.31
C ARG A 59 -0.96 -7.72 -9.62
N ILE A 60 -1.06 -7.61 -8.29
CA ILE A 60 -2.15 -8.27 -7.54
C ILE A 60 -3.49 -7.52 -7.63
N GLY A 61 -3.54 -6.36 -8.31
CA GLY A 61 -4.74 -5.53 -8.45
C GLY A 61 -5.02 -4.62 -7.26
N LYS A 62 -4.02 -4.33 -6.42
CA LYS A 62 -4.13 -3.43 -5.27
C LYS A 62 -3.59 -2.05 -5.66
N GLU A 63 -4.48 -1.12 -5.97
CA GLU A 63 -4.10 0.26 -6.35
C GLU A 63 -4.06 1.22 -5.15
N ASN A 64 -4.67 0.79 -4.04
CA ASN A 64 -4.93 1.62 -2.88
C ASN A 64 -4.69 0.84 -1.58
N ILE A 65 -3.97 1.46 -0.65
CA ILE A 65 -3.67 0.94 0.69
C ILE A 65 -4.49 1.71 1.72
N PHE A 66 -5.02 0.98 2.71
CA PHE A 66 -5.65 1.58 3.88
C PHE A 66 -4.58 1.86 4.93
N ALA A 67 -4.44 3.14 5.29
CA ALA A 67 -3.57 3.65 6.34
C ALA A 67 -4.37 4.23 7.50
#